data_AF-A0A2U1V2J7-F1
#
_entry.id   AF-A0A2U1V2J7-F1
#
_cell.length_a   1.000
_cell.length_b   1.000
_cell.length_c   1.000
_cell.angle_alpha   90.00
_cell.angle_beta   90.00
_cell.angle_gamma   90.00
#
_symmetry.space_group_name_H-M   'P 1'
#
loop_
_entity.id
_entity.type
_entity.pdbx_description
1 polymer ?
#
loop_
_entity_poly.entity_id
_entity_poly.type
_entity_poly.pdbx_seq_one_letter_code
_entity_poly.pdbx_strand_id
1 'polypeptide(L)'
;MSAPQRIRPESATQADSADQTESPASGLPEGFRPAAGEDRLPALLSYALAVESGTAPTAEAAPARRAEAERLMQDWAYRHLHNHLERLRAEAAREALAGQRPPPGFLTLVAAVLAGLLLFAALAWVALAFGLHLPALPFPQGQG
;
A
#
# COMPACT_ATOMS: atom_id res chain seq x y z
N MET A 1 -17.24 22.59 17.80
CA MET A 1 -17.63 21.22 17.40
C MET A 1 -17.76 21.23 15.89
N SER A 2 -16.67 20.87 15.20
CA SER A 2 -16.59 20.97 13.73
C SER A 2 -17.15 19.71 13.09
N ALA A 3 -18.10 19.87 12.17
CA ALA A 3 -18.75 18.77 11.47
C ALA A 3 -17.78 18.07 10.49
N PRO A 4 -17.90 16.75 10.28
CA PRO A 4 -17.10 16.04 9.30
C PRO A 4 -17.52 16.44 7.87
N GLN A 5 -16.59 17.04 7.12
CA GLN A 5 -16.73 17.24 5.68
C GLN A 5 -16.88 15.87 5.00
N ARG A 6 -18.09 15.56 4.54
CA ARG A 6 -18.33 14.44 3.63
C ARG A 6 -17.67 14.78 2.30
N ILE A 7 -16.61 14.07 1.97
CA ILE A 7 -16.05 14.01 0.62
C ILE A 7 -17.17 13.44 -0.26
N ARG A 8 -17.82 14.32 -1.04
CA ARG A 8 -18.79 13.92 -2.06
C ARG A 8 -17.97 13.44 -3.26
N PRO A 9 -18.08 12.17 -3.69
CA PRO A 9 -17.57 11.78 -4.99
C PRO A 9 -18.42 12.51 -6.03
N GLU A 10 -17.88 13.57 -6.62
CA GLU A 10 -18.43 14.21 -7.81
C GLU A 10 -18.52 13.15 -8.90
N SER A 11 -19.74 12.97 -9.40
CA SER A 11 -20.15 11.94 -10.33
C SER A 11 -19.32 11.98 -11.61
N ALA A 12 -18.84 10.82 -12.06
CA ALA A 12 -18.15 10.58 -13.33
C ALA A 12 -19.08 10.72 -14.56
N THR A 13 -19.97 11.71 -14.57
CA THR A 13 -21.02 11.89 -15.60
C THR A 13 -20.79 13.11 -16.48
N GLN A 14 -19.65 13.79 -16.35
CA GLN A 14 -19.27 14.92 -17.20
C GLN A 14 -18.10 14.54 -18.13
N ALA A 15 -18.28 13.45 -18.88
CA ALA A 15 -17.35 13.02 -19.93
C ALA A 15 -18.00 12.90 -21.30
N ASP A 16 -19.24 13.36 -21.47
CA ASP A 16 -20.02 13.21 -22.72
C ASP A 16 -20.11 14.51 -23.54
N SER A 17 -19.16 15.43 -23.34
CA SER A 17 -19.08 16.68 -24.11
C SER A 17 -17.63 17.09 -24.39
N ALA A 18 -16.75 16.11 -24.59
CA ALA A 18 -15.50 16.34 -25.29
C ALA A 18 -15.78 16.22 -26.79
N ASP A 19 -16.02 17.37 -27.41
CA ASP A 19 -15.44 17.78 -28.68
C ASP A 19 -14.96 16.64 -29.59
N GLN A 20 -15.60 16.48 -30.75
CA GLN A 20 -15.13 15.62 -31.85
C GLN A 20 -13.83 16.20 -32.42
N THR A 21 -12.75 16.16 -31.65
CA THR A 21 -11.40 16.34 -32.15
C THR A 21 -11.15 15.17 -33.09
N GLU A 22 -10.82 15.46 -34.36
CA GLU A 22 -10.42 14.45 -35.35
C GLU A 22 -9.60 13.35 -34.68
N SER A 23 -10.13 12.12 -34.73
CA SER A 23 -9.50 11.00 -34.04
C SER A 23 -8.11 10.78 -34.64
N PRO A 24 -7.01 10.91 -33.87
CA PRO A 24 -5.65 10.60 -34.35
C PRO A 24 -5.52 9.15 -34.84
N ALA A 25 -6.52 8.30 -34.54
CA ALA A 25 -6.60 6.93 -35.01
C ALA A 25 -7.03 6.80 -36.50
N SER A 26 -7.59 7.84 -37.12
CA SER A 26 -8.01 7.81 -38.53
C SER A 26 -6.82 7.71 -39.51
N GLY A 27 -5.63 8.17 -39.08
CA GLY A 27 -4.37 8.07 -39.85
C GLY A 27 -3.63 6.74 -39.71
N LEU A 28 -4.15 5.77 -38.95
CA LEU A 28 -3.49 4.49 -38.72
C LEU A 28 -3.60 3.55 -39.94
N PRO A 29 -2.59 2.68 -40.17
CA PRO A 29 -2.65 1.63 -41.19
C PRO A 29 -3.82 0.67 -40.94
N GLU A 30 -4.28 0.00 -42.00
CA GLU A 30 -5.53 -0.78 -42.03
C GLU A 30 -5.63 -1.90 -40.96
N GLY A 31 -4.49 -2.44 -40.49
CA GLY A 31 -4.44 -3.42 -39.39
C GLY A 31 -4.41 -2.82 -37.97
N PHE A 32 -4.12 -1.53 -37.83
CA PHE A 32 -3.98 -0.84 -36.53
C PHE A 32 -5.19 0.02 -36.18
N ARG A 33 -6.17 0.18 -37.08
CA ARG A 33 -7.37 0.98 -36.80
C ARG A 33 -8.24 0.34 -35.71
N PRO A 34 -8.68 1.11 -34.70
CA PRO A 34 -9.57 0.60 -33.65
C PRO A 34 -10.96 0.28 -34.21
N ALA A 35 -11.57 -0.81 -33.72
CA ALA A 35 -12.93 -1.20 -34.10
C ALA A 35 -13.99 -0.50 -33.22
N ALA A 36 -13.71 -0.34 -31.92
CA ALA A 36 -14.51 0.42 -30.98
C ALA A 36 -13.68 1.50 -30.25
N GLY A 37 -14.36 2.40 -29.52
CA GLY A 37 -13.70 3.43 -28.73
C GLY A 37 -12.75 2.89 -27.66
N GLU A 38 -13.10 1.75 -27.06
CA GLU A 38 -12.30 1.05 -26.05
C GLU A 38 -10.99 0.48 -26.63
N ASP A 39 -11.00 0.11 -27.91
CA ASP A 39 -9.82 -0.44 -28.61
C ASP A 39 -8.81 0.62 -29.02
N ARG A 40 -9.13 1.91 -28.83
CA ARG A 40 -8.28 3.02 -29.28
C ARG A 40 -6.91 2.99 -28.61
N LEU A 41 -6.85 2.69 -27.32
CA LEU A 41 -5.59 2.71 -26.56
C LEU A 41 -4.70 1.50 -26.91
N PRO A 42 -5.22 0.26 -26.94
CA PRO A 42 -4.48 -0.88 -27.47
C PRO A 42 -4.03 -0.70 -28.93
N ALA A 43 -4.88 -0.11 -29.78
CA ALA A 43 -4.56 0.19 -31.19
C ALA A 43 -3.38 1.17 -31.33
N LEU A 44 -3.37 2.26 -30.57
CA LEU A 44 -2.28 3.23 -30.59
C LEU A 44 -0.99 2.65 -30.01
N LEU A 45 -1.07 1.90 -28.91
CA LEU A 45 0.11 1.29 -28.30
C LEU A 45 0.72 0.21 -29.20
N SER A 46 -0.11 -0.64 -29.81
CA SER A 46 0.38 -1.65 -30.75
C SER A 46 1.06 -1.03 -31.97
N TYR A 47 0.54 0.10 -32.48
CA TYR A 47 1.20 0.87 -33.53
C TYR A 47 2.53 1.47 -33.06
N ALA A 48 2.57 2.06 -31.87
CA ALA A 48 3.80 2.61 -31.29
C ALA A 48 4.89 1.53 -31.12
N LEU A 49 4.52 0.34 -30.64
CA LEU A 49 5.42 -0.81 -30.52
C LEU A 49 5.94 -1.29 -31.88
N ALA A 50 5.09 -1.28 -32.92
CA ALA A 50 5.51 -1.61 -34.28
C ALA A 50 6.57 -0.62 -34.78
N VAL A 51 6.34 0.69 -34.61
CA VAL A 51 7.28 1.75 -34.99
C VAL A 51 8.58 1.66 -34.20
N GLU A 52 8.50 1.47 -32.88
CA GLU A 52 9.68 1.36 -31.99
C GLU A 52 10.57 0.16 -32.36
N SER A 53 9.95 -0.96 -32.75
CA SER A 53 10.67 -2.17 -33.15
C SER A 53 11.38 -2.07 -34.50
N GLY A 54 11.25 -0.94 -35.22
CA GLY A 54 11.80 -0.77 -36.57
C GLY A 54 11.13 -1.64 -37.63
N THR A 55 10.04 -2.35 -37.29
CA THR A 55 9.29 -3.20 -38.22
C THR A 55 8.29 -2.33 -38.98
N ALA A 56 8.22 -2.48 -40.30
CA ALA A 56 7.18 -1.80 -41.08
C ALA A 56 5.78 -2.21 -40.54
N PRO A 57 4.88 -1.26 -40.24
CA PRO A 57 3.57 -1.57 -39.69
C PRO A 57 2.67 -2.18 -40.77
N THR A 58 2.80 -3.49 -40.96
CA THR A 58 1.97 -4.28 -41.89
C THR A 58 0.71 -4.80 -41.20
N ALA A 59 -0.33 -5.06 -41.98
CA ALA A 59 -1.57 -5.64 -41.47
C ALA A 59 -1.37 -7.04 -40.87
N GLU A 60 -0.40 -7.81 -41.37
CA GLU A 60 -0.09 -9.15 -40.87
C GLU A 60 0.56 -9.14 -39.47
N ALA A 61 1.36 -8.11 -39.15
CA ALA A 61 2.01 -7.98 -37.85
C ALA A 61 1.08 -7.38 -36.77
N ALA A 62 -0.01 -6.75 -37.17
CA ALA A 62 -0.90 -6.02 -36.26
C ALA A 62 -1.54 -6.87 -35.15
N PRO A 63 -2.02 -8.12 -35.39
CA PRO A 63 -2.59 -8.95 -34.34
C PRO A 63 -1.59 -9.29 -33.23
N ALA A 64 -0.34 -9.63 -33.61
CA ALA A 64 0.72 -9.94 -32.65
C ALA A 64 1.09 -8.71 -31.80
N ARG A 65 1.19 -7.53 -32.42
CA ARG A 65 1.46 -6.27 -31.72
C ARG A 65 0.32 -5.83 -30.82
N ARG A 66 -0.93 -6.12 -31.18
CA ARG A 66 -2.10 -5.89 -30.30
C ARG A 66 -2.05 -6.77 -29.06
N ALA A 67 -1.80 -8.06 -29.21
CA ALA A 67 -1.65 -8.96 -28.07
C ALA A 67 -0.50 -8.53 -27.13
N GLU A 68 0.61 -8.05 -27.69
CA GLU A 68 1.73 -7.51 -26.92
C GLU A 68 1.35 -6.22 -26.17
N ALA A 69 0.68 -5.29 -26.85
CA ALA A 69 0.20 -4.05 -26.25
C ALA A 69 -0.75 -4.31 -25.08
N GLU A 70 -1.71 -5.22 -25.26
CA GLU A 70 -2.66 -5.61 -24.20
C GLU A 70 -1.93 -6.22 -22.99
N ARG A 71 -0.96 -7.13 -23.23
CA ARG A 71 -0.17 -7.72 -22.16
C ARG A 71 0.59 -6.66 -21.37
N LEU A 72 1.23 -5.71 -22.05
CA LEU A 72 1.99 -4.63 -21.41
C LEU A 72 1.07 -3.68 -20.64
N MET A 73 -0.11 -3.35 -21.19
CA MET A 73 -1.11 -2.54 -20.48
C MET A 73 -1.60 -3.22 -19.22
N GLN A 74 -1.89 -4.53 -19.27
CA GLN A 74 -2.33 -5.29 -18.11
C GLN A 74 -1.25 -5.37 -17.03
N ASP A 75 -0.01 -5.66 -17.41
CA ASP A 75 1.13 -5.71 -16.47
C ASP A 75 1.38 -4.34 -15.82
N TRP A 76 1.35 -3.27 -16.61
CA TRP A 76 1.47 -1.90 -16.08
C TRP A 76 0.31 -1.56 -15.13
N ALA A 77 -0.93 -1.84 -15.52
CA ALA A 77 -2.11 -1.56 -14.72
C ALA A 77 -2.08 -2.34 -13.39
N TYR A 78 -1.67 -3.61 -13.43
CA TYR A 78 -1.51 -4.43 -12.23
C TYR A 78 -0.47 -3.83 -11.27
N ARG A 79 0.73 -3.50 -11.77
CA ARG A 79 1.78 -2.89 -10.94
C ARG A 79 1.35 -1.54 -10.39
N HIS A 80 0.70 -0.72 -11.21
CA HIS A 80 0.21 0.58 -10.79
C HIS A 80 -0.82 0.46 -9.67
N LEU A 81 -1.82 -0.42 -9.83
CA LEU A 81 -2.85 -0.67 -8.83
C LEU A 81 -2.26 -1.25 -7.54
N HIS A 82 -1.34 -2.21 -7.64
CA HIS A 82 -0.67 -2.80 -6.49
C HIS A 82 0.13 -1.74 -5.71
N ASN A 83 0.94 -0.94 -6.40
CA ASN A 83 1.70 0.14 -5.77
C ASN A 83 0.80 1.20 -5.13
N HIS A 84 -0.34 1.50 -5.76
CA HIS A 84 -1.30 2.44 -5.22
C HIS A 84 -1.99 1.89 -3.96
N LEU A 85 -2.35 0.60 -3.94
CA LEU A 85 -2.90 -0.07 -2.77
C LEU A 85 -1.92 -0.10 -1.61
N GLU A 86 -0.64 -0.40 -1.86
CA GLU A 86 0.40 -0.37 -0.82
C GLU A 86 0.58 1.02 -0.22
N ARG A 87 0.49 2.08 -1.04
CA ARG A 87 0.50 3.46 -0.56
C ARG A 87 -0.69 3.75 0.35
N LEU A 88 -1.90 3.39 -0.06
CA LEU A 88 -3.10 3.58 0.74
C LEU A 88 -3.02 2.80 2.07
N ARG A 89 -2.47 1.59 2.06
CA ARG A 89 -2.23 0.81 3.29
C ARG A 89 -1.24 1.51 4.22
N ALA A 90 -0.14 2.02 3.69
CA ALA A 90 0.86 2.75 4.46
C ALA A 90 0.28 4.06 5.05
N GLU A 91 -0.54 4.78 4.29
CA GLU A 91 -1.23 5.99 4.72
C GLU A 91 -2.24 5.68 5.82
N ALA A 92 -3.10 4.67 5.63
CA ALA A 92 -4.06 4.24 6.63
C ALA A 92 -3.37 3.77 7.93
N ALA A 93 -2.25 3.06 7.83
CA ALA A 93 -1.46 2.66 8.99
C ALA A 93 -0.86 3.89 9.72
N ARG A 94 -0.38 4.89 8.98
CA ARG A 94 0.11 6.15 9.57
C ARG A 94 -1.00 6.92 10.26
N GLU A 95 -2.18 7.04 9.66
CA GLU A 95 -3.34 7.70 10.27
C GLU A 95 -3.80 6.97 11.53
N ALA A 96 -3.87 5.63 11.49
CA ALA A 96 -4.22 4.80 12.65
C ALA A 96 -3.23 4.97 13.81
N LEU A 97 -1.94 5.20 13.51
CA LEU A 97 -0.90 5.48 14.50
C LEU A 97 -0.89 6.93 14.95
N ALA A 98 -1.26 7.89 14.09
CA ALA A 98 -1.30 9.32 14.43
C ALA A 98 -2.32 9.65 15.54
N GLY A 99 -3.38 8.85 15.66
CA GLY A 99 -4.35 8.95 16.75
C GLY A 99 -3.92 8.27 18.05
N GLN A 100 -2.83 7.51 18.05
CA GLN A 100 -2.35 6.78 19.24
C GLN A 100 -1.24 7.57 19.93
N ARG A 101 -1.26 7.57 21.28
CA ARG A 101 -0.13 8.09 22.05
C ARG A 101 1.11 7.27 21.69
N PRO A 102 2.26 7.91 21.45
CA PRO A 102 3.49 7.19 21.16
C PRO A 102 3.77 6.23 22.32
N PRO A 103 4.15 4.96 22.04
CA PRO A 103 4.49 4.03 23.09
C PRO A 103 5.65 4.60 23.93
N PRO A 104 5.73 4.28 25.23
CA PRO A 104 6.84 4.71 26.07
C PRO A 104 8.16 4.27 25.43
N GLY A 105 9.11 5.20 25.32
CA GLY A 105 10.40 4.92 24.71
C GLY A 105 11.18 3.88 25.52
N PHE A 106 12.18 3.26 24.87
CA PHE A 106 13.06 2.27 25.51
C PHE A 106 13.61 2.77 26.87
N LEU A 107 14.07 4.02 26.93
CA LEU A 107 14.58 4.62 28.17
C LEU A 107 13.51 4.76 29.25
N THR A 108 12.26 5.03 28.88
CA THR A 108 11.13 5.08 29.82
C THR A 108 10.89 3.71 30.43
N LEU A 109 10.94 2.64 29.62
CA LEU A 109 10.85 1.26 30.09
C LEU A 109 12.01 0.89 31.02
N VAL A 110 13.24 1.21 30.63
CA VAL A 110 14.44 0.94 31.45
C VAL A 110 14.35 1.68 32.79
N ALA A 111 13.94 2.95 32.78
CA ALA A 111 13.76 3.74 34.00
C ALA A 111 12.68 3.14 34.90
N ALA A 112 11.56 2.67 34.35
CA ALA A 112 10.50 2.00 35.11
C ALA A 112 11.00 0.69 35.75
N VAL A 113 11.79 -0.10 35.03
CA VAL A 113 12.40 -1.34 35.55
C VAL A 113 13.38 -1.04 36.68
N LEU A 114 14.27 -0.05 36.50
CA LEU A 114 15.21 0.38 37.53
C LEU A 114 14.49 0.91 38.77
N ALA A 115 13.44 1.71 38.59
CA ALA A 115 12.62 2.19 39.69
C ALA A 115 11.96 1.04 40.45
N GLY A 116 11.42 0.03 39.75
CA GLY A 116 10.86 -1.17 40.36
C GLY A 116 11.90 -1.98 41.14
N LEU A 117 13.11 -2.16 40.59
CA LEU A 117 14.22 -2.82 41.26
C LEU A 117 14.65 -2.09 42.54
N LEU A 118 14.76 -0.75 42.47
CA LEU A 118 15.09 0.07 43.64
C LEU A 118 14.01 -0.02 44.71
N LEU A 119 12.74 0.01 44.31
CA LEU A 119 11.62 -0.13 45.24
C LEU A 119 11.63 -1.51 45.92
N PHE A 120 11.86 -2.57 45.15
CA PHE A 120 11.95 -3.93 45.65
C PHE A 120 13.13 -4.09 46.61
N ALA A 121 14.31 -3.57 46.25
CA ALA A 121 15.49 -3.58 47.10
C ALA A 121 15.26 -2.81 48.41
N ALA A 122 14.60 -1.65 48.35
CA ALA A 122 14.25 -0.86 49.52
C ALA A 122 13.27 -1.61 50.43
N LEU A 123 12.25 -2.26 49.86
CA LEU A 123 11.30 -3.09 50.62
C LEU A 123 11.99 -4.30 51.26
N ALA A 124 12.88 -4.97 50.53
CA ALA A 124 13.67 -6.10 51.06
C ALA A 124 14.59 -5.66 52.20
N TRP A 125 15.24 -4.50 52.05
CA TRP A 125 16.06 -3.90 53.10
C TRP A 125 15.24 -3.60 54.36
N VAL A 126 14.08 -2.95 54.20
CA VAL A 126 13.17 -2.66 55.32
C VAL A 126 12.71 -3.96 55.99
N ALA A 127 12.32 -4.98 55.22
CA ALA A 127 11.95 -6.28 55.76
C ALA A 127 13.07 -6.91 56.60
N LEU A 128 14.32 -6.87 56.11
CA LEU A 128 15.49 -7.34 56.86
C LEU A 128 15.75 -6.50 58.12
N ALA A 129 15.68 -5.17 58.02
CA ALA A 129 15.94 -4.25 59.13
C ALA A 129 14.93 -4.40 60.28
N PHE A 130 13.68 -4.76 59.96
CA PHE A 130 12.62 -5.00 60.94
C PHE A 130 12.46 -6.49 61.32
N GLY A 131 13.36 -7.38 60.89
CA GLY A 131 13.34 -8.79 61.25
C GLY A 131 12.16 -9.58 60.67
N LEU A 132 11.54 -9.07 59.60
CA LEU A 132 10.49 -9.76 58.85
C LEU A 132 11.14 -10.83 57.96
N HIS A 133 11.36 -12.00 58.54
CA HIS A 133 11.80 -13.16 57.77
C HIS A 133 10.63 -13.68 56.95
N LEU A 134 10.77 -13.69 55.62
CA LEU A 134 9.85 -14.39 54.75
C LEU A 134 9.83 -15.88 55.15
N PRO A 135 8.65 -16.50 55.36
CA PRO A 135 8.58 -17.92 55.59
C PRO A 135 9.20 -18.62 54.37
N ALA A 136 10.25 -19.41 54.61
CA ALA A 136 10.87 -20.20 53.56
C ALA A 136 9.78 -21.08 52.94
N LEU A 137 9.43 -20.81 51.68
CA LEU A 137 8.47 -21.64 50.96
C LEU A 137 9.05 -23.07 50.92
N PRO A 138 8.31 -24.09 51.39
CA PRO A 138 8.78 -25.46 51.32
C PRO A 138 8.94 -25.81 49.84
N PHE A 139 10.19 -25.98 49.40
CA PHE A 139 10.47 -26.56 48.09
C PHE A 139 9.80 -27.93 48.04
N PRO A 140 8.96 -28.22 47.04
CA PRO A 140 8.45 -29.57 46.85
C PRO A 140 9.65 -30.46 46.54
N GLN A 141 10.08 -31.25 47.53
CA GLN A 141 10.97 -32.38 47.26
C GLN A 141 10.17 -33.34 46.38
N GLY A 142 10.48 -33.33 45.08
CA GLY A 142 9.97 -34.35 44.17
C GLY A 142 10.38 -35.72 44.69
N GLN A 143 9.40 -36.48 45.19
CA GLN A 143 9.55 -37.91 45.40
C GLN A 143 9.49 -38.57 44.02
N GLY A 144 10.52 -39.35 43.70
CA GLY A 144 10.56 -40.22 42.53
C GLY A 144 9.75 -41.50 42.71
#